data_AF-A0A2N5LK78-F1
#
_entry.id   AF-A0A2N5LK78-F1
#
_cell.length_a   1.000
_cell.length_b   1.000
_cell.length_c   1.000
_cell.angle_alpha   90.00
_cell.angle_beta   90.00
_cell.angle_gamma   90.00
#
_symmetry.space_group_name_H-M   'P 1'
#
loop_
_entity.id
_entity.type
_entity.pdbx_description
1 polymer ?
#
loop_
_entity_poly.entity_id
_entity_poly.type
_entity_poly.pdbx_seq_one_letter_code
_entity_poly.pdbx_strand_id
1 'polypeptide(L)'
;METPQSTPSLDVSIENDYQIESVALIDHAIQIRWNDGIDSTYHYIWLRDNCPSAFHPHTGERSFEVSQKISIHSLSLLMRQR
;
A
#
# COMPACT_ATOMS: atom_id res chain seq x y z
N MET A 1 44.83 10.25 -23.28
CA MET A 1 43.88 11.32 -22.90
C MET A 1 42.69 10.61 -22.28
N GLU A 2 42.72 10.42 -20.97
CA GLU A 2 41.68 9.75 -20.22
C GLU A 2 41.13 10.73 -19.19
N THR A 3 39.83 11.00 -19.32
CA THR A 3 39.08 11.90 -18.47
C THR A 3 38.69 11.13 -17.20
N PRO A 4 38.98 11.61 -15.98
CA PRO A 4 38.40 11.00 -14.79
C PRO A 4 36.92 11.40 -14.75
N GLN A 5 36.04 10.45 -15.04
CA GLN A 5 34.60 10.64 -14.85
C GLN A 5 34.29 10.44 -13.37
N SER A 6 34.14 11.55 -12.64
CA SER A 6 33.56 11.56 -11.30
C SER A 6 32.11 11.11 -11.39
N THR A 7 31.84 9.85 -11.06
CA THR A 7 30.49 9.35 -10.83
C THR A 7 29.97 9.99 -9.53
N PRO A 8 28.84 10.72 -9.53
CA PRO A 8 28.22 11.13 -8.28
C PRO A 8 27.66 9.87 -7.60
N SER A 9 28.33 9.40 -6.56
CA SER A 9 27.82 8.35 -5.69
C SER A 9 26.63 8.90 -4.91
N LEU A 10 25.43 8.68 -5.44
CA LEU A 10 24.18 8.79 -4.69
C LEU A 10 24.02 7.51 -3.86
N ASP A 11 24.91 7.30 -2.90
CA ASP A 11 24.66 6.39 -1.79
C ASP A 11 24.25 7.24 -0.60
N VAL A 12 23.00 7.71 -0.64
CA VAL A 12 22.32 8.08 0.58
C VAL A 12 21.31 6.96 0.84
N SER A 13 21.83 5.86 1.38
CA SER A 13 21.00 4.84 2.02
C SER A 13 20.39 5.46 3.27
N ILE A 14 19.38 6.32 3.08
CA ILE A 14 18.54 6.76 4.18
C ILE A 14 17.66 5.56 4.50
N GLU A 15 18.07 4.78 5.49
CA GLU A 15 17.21 3.78 6.13
C GLU A 15 16.10 4.55 6.87
N ASN A 16 15.13 5.06 6.12
CA ASN A 16 13.94 5.65 6.70
C ASN A 16 13.08 4.50 7.26
N ASP A 17 13.08 4.37 8.57
CA ASP A 17 12.19 3.49 9.30
C ASP A 17 10.78 4.10 9.31
N TYR A 18 9.99 3.78 8.27
CA TYR A 18 8.60 4.22 8.18
C TYR A 18 7.73 3.37 9.11
N GLN A 19 7.16 4.02 10.13
CA GLN A 19 6.26 3.39 11.09
C GLN A 19 4.87 4.00 10.99
N ILE A 20 3.85 3.16 11.13
CA ILE A 20 2.46 3.61 11.19
C ILE A 20 2.22 4.20 12.58
N GLU A 21 1.91 5.49 12.64
CA GLU A 21 1.54 6.17 13.89
C GLU A 21 0.06 5.95 14.20
N SER A 22 -0.81 6.15 13.21
CA SER A 22 -2.25 5.88 13.38
C SER A 22 -2.94 5.54 12.07
N VAL A 23 -4.09 4.88 12.20
CA VAL A 23 -4.94 4.47 11.08
C VAL A 23 -6.39 4.83 11.40
N ALA A 24 -7.07 5.43 10.42
CA ALA A 24 -8.50 5.74 10.50
C ALA A 24 -9.23 5.18 9.27
N LEU A 25 -10.40 4.60 9.50
CA LEU A 25 -11.34 4.31 8.43
C LEU A 25 -12.14 5.58 8.14
N ILE A 26 -12.07 6.03 6.90
CA ILE A 26 -12.86 7.16 6.40
C ILE A 26 -13.75 6.69 5.26
N ASP A 27 -14.59 7.57 4.73
CA ASP A 27 -15.51 7.19 3.67
C ASP A 27 -14.76 6.63 2.44
N HIS A 28 -15.08 5.39 2.08
CA HIS A 28 -14.47 4.65 0.96
C HIS A 28 -12.93 4.51 0.96
N ALA A 29 -12.25 4.77 2.07
CA ALA A 29 -10.79 4.72 2.15
C ALA A 29 -10.24 4.44 3.57
N ILE A 30 -8.94 4.18 3.62
CA ILE A 30 -8.12 4.15 4.84
C ILE A 30 -7.21 5.37 4.81
N GLN A 31 -7.19 6.13 5.90
CA GLN A 31 -6.20 7.17 6.15
C GLN A 31 -5.13 6.63 7.11
N ILE A 32 -3.86 6.85 6.78
CA ILE A 32 -2.69 6.47 7.58
C ILE A 32 -1.90 7.73 7.89
N ARG A 33 -1.57 7.95 9.17
CA ARG A 33 -0.54 8.89 9.61
C ARG A 33 0.74 8.10 9.87
N TRP A 34 1.83 8.57 9.30
CA TRP A 34 3.18 8.01 9.47
C TRP A 34 3.97 8.76 10.54
N ASN A 35 5.00 8.13 11.09
CA ASN A 35 5.90 8.70 12.10
C ASN A 35 6.75 9.90 11.60
N ASP A 36 6.84 10.09 10.28
CA ASP A 36 7.46 11.27 9.65
C ASP A 36 6.50 12.48 9.56
N GLY A 37 5.26 12.32 10.06
CA GLY A 37 4.22 13.33 10.03
C GLY A 37 3.43 13.38 8.71
N ILE A 38 3.71 12.52 7.74
CA ILE A 38 2.96 12.48 6.48
C ILE A 38 1.63 11.75 6.67
N ASP A 39 0.58 12.25 6.00
CA ASP A 39 -0.71 11.57 5.88
C ASP A 39 -0.85 10.96 4.48
N SER A 40 -1.31 9.71 4.41
CA SER A 40 -1.61 8.99 3.17
C SER A 40 -3.04 8.47 3.18
N THR A 41 -3.70 8.47 2.01
CA THR A 41 -5.08 7.98 1.86
C THR A 41 -5.15 6.94 0.76
N TYR A 42 -5.71 5.77 1.07
CA TYR A 42 -5.85 4.64 0.16
C TYR A 42 -7.31 4.23 0.01
N HIS A 43 -7.85 4.34 -1.20
CA HIS A 43 -9.21 3.90 -1.50
C HIS A 43 -9.35 2.38 -1.41
N TYR A 44 -10.50 1.89 -0.95
CA TYR A 44 -10.75 0.45 -0.81
C TYR A 44 -10.62 -0.32 -2.13
N ILE A 45 -11.06 0.28 -3.25
CA ILE A 45 -10.94 -0.34 -4.57
C ILE A 45 -9.47 -0.53 -4.97
N TRP A 46 -8.63 0.47 -4.67
CA TRP A 46 -7.19 0.40 -4.96
C TRP A 46 -6.51 -0.66 -4.09
N LEU A 47 -6.83 -0.71 -2.80
CA LEU A 47 -6.28 -1.72 -1.89
C LEU A 47 -6.66 -3.14 -2.31
N ARG A 48 -7.91 -3.33 -2.78
CA ARG A 48 -8.37 -4.62 -3.31
C ARG A 48 -7.59 -5.04 -4.55
N ASP A 49 -7.44 -4.13 -5.51
CA ASP A 49 -6.75 -4.40 -6.77
C ASP A 49 -5.25 -4.66 -6.59
N ASN A 50 -4.67 -4.17 -5.48
CA ASN A 50 -3.27 -4.37 -5.11
C ASN A 50 -3.08 -5.35 -3.94
N CYS A 51 -4.09 -6.16 -3.62
CA CYS A 51 -3.99 -7.16 -2.56
C CYS A 51 -2.93 -8.21 -2.92
N PRO A 52 -1.96 -8.53 -2.03
CA PRO A 52 -0.91 -9.52 -2.32
C PRO A 52 -1.45 -10.89 -2.73
N SER A 53 -2.63 -11.28 -2.22
CA SER A 53 -3.31 -12.52 -2.62
C SER A 53 -3.75 -12.57 -4.08
N ALA A 54 -3.83 -11.43 -4.76
CA ALA A 54 -4.15 -11.36 -6.19
C ALA A 54 -2.93 -11.65 -7.08
N PHE A 55 -1.75 -11.86 -6.51
CA PHE A 55 -0.50 -12.10 -7.24
C PHE A 55 0.07 -13.48 -6.92
N HIS A 56 0.63 -14.12 -7.94
CA HIS A 56 1.33 -15.39 -7.78
C HIS A 56 2.59 -15.16 -6.93
N PRO A 57 2.82 -15.94 -5.85
CA PRO A 57 3.81 -15.62 -4.81
C PRO A 57 5.27 -15.66 -5.28
N HIS A 58 5.55 -16.32 -6.40
CA HIS A 58 6.92 -16.45 -6.92
C HIS A 58 7.18 -15.61 -8.17
N THR A 59 6.16 -15.37 -9.00
CA THR A 59 6.34 -14.67 -10.28
C THR A 59 5.85 -13.22 -10.24
N GLY A 60 5.04 -12.85 -9.23
CA GLY A 60 4.42 -11.53 -9.15
C GLY A 60 3.39 -11.28 -10.27
N GLU A 61 3.05 -12.31 -11.04
CA GLU A 61 2.03 -12.20 -12.07
C GLU A 61 0.65 -12.12 -11.43
N ARG A 62 -0.23 -11.31 -12.02
CA ARG A 62 -1.62 -11.24 -11.59
C ARG A 62 -2.30 -12.58 -11.82
N SER A 63 -2.92 -13.10 -10.79
CA SER A 63 -3.83 -14.23 -10.90
C SER A 63 -5.11 -13.69 -11.55
N PHE A 64 -5.38 -14.05 -12.81
CA PHE A 64 -6.50 -13.55 -13.60
C PHE A 64 -7.87 -14.07 -13.13
N GLU A 65 -8.21 -13.97 -11.85
CA GLU A 65 -9.58 -14.18 -11.38
C GLU A 65 -10.33 -12.85 -11.33
N VAL A 66 -10.60 -12.27 -12.51
CA VAL A 66 -11.56 -11.18 -12.69
C VAL A 66 -12.98 -11.75 -12.61
N SER A 67 -13.33 -12.42 -11.51
CA SER A 67 -14.71 -12.86 -11.30
C SER A 67 -14.95 -13.29 -9.87
N GLN A 68 -14.81 -12.39 -8.90
CA GLN A 68 -15.67 -12.51 -7.73
C GLN A 68 -16.29 -11.14 -7.39
N LYS A 69 -17.58 -11.06 -7.69
CA LYS A 69 -18.57 -10.11 -7.15
C LYS A 69 -18.57 -10.20 -5.61
N ILE A 70 -17.49 -9.79 -4.96
CA ILE A 70 -17.47 -9.59 -3.52
C ILE A 70 -17.91 -8.15 -3.33
N SER A 71 -19.17 -8.04 -2.90
CA SER A 71 -19.85 -6.84 -2.41
C SER A 71 -18.87 -5.90 -1.70
N ILE A 72 -18.55 -4.78 -2.34
CA ILE A 72 -17.75 -3.70 -1.77
C ILE A 72 -18.70 -2.81 -0.94
N HIS A 73 -19.40 -3.42 0.01
CA HIS A 73 -20.12 -2.65 1.01
C HIS A 73 -19.23 -2.57 2.24
N SER A 74 -19.06 -1.33 2.72
CA SER A 74 -18.42 -1.02 3.99
C SER A 74 -18.84 -2.04 5.06
N LEU A 75 -17.89 -2.49 5.87
CA LEU A 75 -18.07 -3.39 7.01
C LEU A 75 -18.93 -2.75 8.13
N SER A 76 -20.02 -2.06 7.80
CA SER A 76 -21.01 -1.54 8.74
C SER A 76 -21.97 -2.63 9.28
N LEU A 77 -21.72 -3.92 8.97
CA LEU A 77 -22.61 -5.02 9.33
C LEU A 77 -21.99 -6.13 10.20
N LEU A 78 -20.88 -5.85 10.90
CA LEU A 78 -20.36 -6.77 11.94
C LEU A 78 -20.04 -6.09 13.27
N MET A 79 -20.86 -5.15 13.71
CA MET A 79 -20.96 -4.75 15.13
C MET A 79 -22.42 -4.48 15.53
N ARG A 80 -23.35 -5.37 15.16
CA ARG A 80 -24.66 -5.41 15.81
C ARG A 80 -24.99 -6.86 16.16
N GLN A 81 -24.99 -7.12 17.47
CA GLN A 81 -25.29 -8.37 18.17
C GLN A 81 -24.09 -9.30 18.43
N ARG A 82 -23.36 -9.01 19.52
CA ARG A 82 -23.51 -9.81 20.75
C ARG A 82 -23.40 -8.90 21.96
#